data_AF-A0A1F7YG34-F1
#
_entry.id   AF-A0A1F7YG34-F1
#
_cell.length_a   1.000
_cell.length_b   1.000
_cell.length_c   1.000
_cell.angle_alpha   90.00
_cell.angle_beta   90.00
_cell.angle_gamma   90.00
#
_symmetry.space_group_name_H-M   'P 1'
#
loop_
_entity.id
_entity.type
_entity.pdbx_description
1 polymer ?
#
loop_
_entity_poly.entity_id
_entity_poly.type
_entity_poly.pdbx_seq_one_letter_code
_entity_poly.pdbx_strand_id
1 'polypeptide(L)' 'MKARQKKLSNYEFSLKVNTSAYENEWIAIANKKIVAHGKDAESVYKKAKNKSRSKNILLVKEPPHEMLVLKIIR' A
#
# COMPACT_ATOMS: atom_id res chain seq x y z
N MET A 1 -27.61 -5.75 -17.38
CA MET A 1 -27.22 -5.26 -16.05
C MET A 1 -25.75 -4.85 -16.09
N LYS A 2 -25.39 -3.58 -15.84
CA LYS A 2 -23.97 -3.19 -15.73
C LYS A 2 -23.44 -3.69 -14.39
N ALA A 3 -22.44 -4.58 -14.41
CA ALA A 3 -21.78 -5.06 -13.21
C ALA A 3 -21.25 -3.85 -12.40
N ARG A 4 -21.69 -3.73 -11.15
CA ARG A 4 -21.15 -2.75 -10.20
C ARG A 4 -19.67 -3.07 -9.99
N GLN A 5 -18.77 -2.34 -10.63
CA GLN A 5 -17.33 -2.47 -10.42
C GLN A 5 -17.05 -2.31 -8.92
N LYS A 6 -16.70 -3.41 -8.25
CA LYS A 6 -16.34 -3.41 -6.83
C LYS A 6 -15.10 -2.52 -6.70
N LYS A 7 -15.26 -1.35 -6.05
CA LYS A 7 -14.13 -0.47 -5.74
C LYS A 7 -13.13 -1.29 -4.91
N LEU A 8 -11.95 -1.56 -5.46
CA LEU A 8 -10.88 -2.21 -4.71
C LEU A 8 -10.58 -1.37 -3.45
N SER A 9 -10.42 -2.05 -2.31
CA SER A 9 -9.87 -1.48 -1.08
C SER A 9 -8.38 -1.14 -1.26
N ASN A 10 -7.81 -0.33 -0.36
CA ASN A 10 -6.36 -0.06 -0.36
C ASN A 10 -5.55 -1.37 -0.20
N TYR A 11 -6.08 -2.35 0.52
CA TYR A 11 -5.47 -3.67 0.68
C TYR A 11 -5.50 -4.48 -0.62
N GLU A 12 -6.65 -4.56 -1.31
CA GLU A 12 -6.70 -5.24 -2.61
C GLU A 12 -5.83 -4.56 -3.67
N PHE A 13 -5.61 -3.24 -3.56
CA PHE A 13 -4.64 -2.52 -4.38
C PHE A 13 -3.20 -2.89 -4.03
N SER A 14 -2.84 -2.97 -2.74
CA SER A 14 -1.48 -3.32 -2.31
C SER A 14 -1.05 -4.71 -2.76
N LEU A 15 -2.00 -5.64 -2.91
CA LEU A 15 -1.72 -6.99 -3.40
C LEU A 15 -1.49 -7.08 -4.92
N LYS A 16 -1.83 -6.03 -5.68
CA LYS A 16 -1.81 -6.06 -7.16
C LYS A 16 -0.81 -5.09 -7.78
N VAL A 17 -0.45 -4.03 -7.07
CA VAL A 17 0.49 -3.02 -7.55
C VAL A 17 1.91 -3.56 -7.48
N ASN A 18 2.71 -3.32 -8.52
CA ASN A 18 4.14 -3.63 -8.46
C ASN A 18 4.84 -2.62 -7.53
N THR A 19 5.48 -3.13 -6.48
CA THR A 19 6.17 -2.36 -5.45
C THR A 19 7.68 -2.60 -5.43
N SER A 20 8.23 -3.29 -6.42
CA SER A 20 9.66 -3.64 -6.48
C SER A 20 10.60 -2.42 -6.38
N ALA A 21 10.15 -1.24 -6.79
CA ALA A 21 10.92 0.01 -6.70
C ALA A 21 11.08 0.56 -5.26
N TYR A 22 10.38 -0.01 -4.29
CA TYR A 22 10.33 0.46 -2.90
C TYR A 22 10.93 -0.57 -1.93
N GLU A 23 11.86 -1.39 -2.41
CA GLU A 23 12.49 -2.44 -1.60
C GLU A 23 12.98 -1.90 -0.25
N ASN A 24 12.69 -2.62 0.82
CA ASN A 24 13.04 -2.23 2.18
C ASN A 24 12.51 -0.86 2.60
N GLU A 25 11.45 -0.35 1.97
CA GLU A 25 10.76 0.88 2.36
C GLU A 25 9.36 0.60 2.89
N TRP A 26 8.86 1.55 3.68
CA TRP A 26 7.45 1.67 3.96
C TRP A 26 6.77 2.38 2.81
N ILE A 27 5.59 1.91 2.42
CA ILE A 27 4.74 2.48 1.39
C ILE A 27 3.41 2.87 2.04
N ALA A 28 2.96 4.10 1.82
CA ALA A 28 1.61 4.53 2.18
C ALA A 28 0.69 4.53 0.96
N ILE A 29 -0.43 3.81 1.09
CA ILE A 29 -1.47 3.71 0.06
C ILE A 29 -2.72 4.43 0.56
N ALA A 30 -3.21 5.36 -0.25
CA ALA A 30 -4.48 6.04 0.00
C ALA A 30 -5.24 6.23 -1.33
N ASN A 31 -6.55 6.05 -1.31
CA ASN A 31 -7.40 6.12 -2.52
C ASN A 31 -6.87 5.26 -3.67
N LYS A 32 -6.32 4.07 -3.37
CA LYS A 32 -5.72 3.15 -4.35
C LYS A 32 -4.55 3.76 -5.13
N LYS A 33 -3.72 4.56 -4.45
CA LYS A 33 -2.48 5.11 -4.99
C LYS A 33 -1.42 5.09 -3.91
N ILE A 34 -0.18 4.85 -4.31
CA ILE A 34 0.99 5.10 -3.45
C ILE A 34 1.14 6.62 -3.33
N VAL A 35 1.05 7.15 -2.11
CA VAL A 35 1.07 8.60 -1.85
C VAL A 35 2.36 9.04 -1.13
N ALA A 36 3.05 8.12 -0.47
CA ALA A 36 4.35 8.35 0.16
C ALA A 36 5.11 7.03 0.31
N HIS A 37 6.44 7.12 0.40
CA HIS A 37 7.31 5.99 0.70
C HIS A 37 8.58 6.46 1.45
N GLY A 38 9.33 5.53 2.03
CA GLY A 38 10.60 5.79 2.71
C GLY A 38 10.93 4.80 3.83
N LYS A 39 12.10 4.96 4.46
CA LYS A 39 12.62 3.98 5.43
C LYS A 39 11.94 3.99 6.80
N ASP A 40 11.30 5.09 7.18
CA ASP A 40 10.66 5.28 8.48
C ASP A 40 9.13 5.32 8.37
N ALA A 41 8.44 4.47 9.12
CA ALA A 41 6.98 4.29 9.03
C ALA A 41 6.22 5.57 9.42
N GLU A 42 6.67 6.23 10.50
CA GLU A 42 5.99 7.39 11.05
C GLU A 42 6.09 8.61 10.11
N SER A 43 7.28 8.85 9.58
CA SER A 43 7.53 9.87 8.55
C SER A 43 6.70 9.62 7.30
N VAL A 44 6.61 8.37 6.84
CA VAL A 44 5.78 7.99 5.69
C VAL A 44 4.30 8.24 5.95
N TYR A 45 3.81 7.89 7.14
CA TYR A 45 2.42 8.16 7.54
C TYR A 45 2.12 9.66 7.58
N LYS A 46 2.99 10.46 8.21
CA LYS A 46 2.84 11.93 8.28
C LYS A 46 2.80 12.54 6.87
N LYS A 47 3.71 12.13 5.98
CA LYS A 47 3.73 12.55 4.57
C LYS A 47 2.42 12.18 3.86
N ALA A 48 1.92 10.97 4.07
CA ALA A 48 0.67 10.50 3.47
C ALA A 48 -0.55 11.29 3.96
N LYS A 49 -0.61 11.59 5.26
CA LYS A 49 -1.67 12.41 5.87
C LYS A 49 -1.70 13.82 5.31
N ASN A 50 -0.54 14.40 5.02
CA ASN A 50 -0.45 15.73 4.42
C ASN A 50 -0.82 15.74 2.93
N LYS A 51 -0.49 14.66 2.20
CA LYS A 51 -0.75 14.53 0.75
C LYS A 51 -2.15 14.03 0.40
N SER A 52 -2.85 13.39 1.33
CA SER A 52 -4.12 12.75 1.08
C SER A 52 -5.21 13.26 2.01
N ARG A 53 -6.36 13.62 1.44
CA ARG A 53 -7.60 13.90 2.20
C ARG A 53 -8.28 12.61 2.71
N SER A 54 -7.75 11.44 2.37
CA SER A 54 -8.31 10.15 2.80
C SER A 54 -8.00 9.89 4.27
N LYS A 55 -9.03 9.49 5.03
CA LYS A 55 -8.87 8.94 6.39
C LYS A 55 -8.43 7.47 6.38
N ASN A 56 -8.57 6.79 5.25
CA ASN A 56 -8.11 5.41 5.06
C ASN A 56 -6.74 5.42 4.39
N ILE A 57 -5.70 5.30 5.20
CA ILE A 57 -4.30 5.16 4.78
C ILE A 57 -3.84 3.76 5.22
N LEU A 58 -3.37 2.96 4.27
CA LEU A 58 -2.74 1.68 4.52
C LEU A 58 -1.22 1.88 4.48
N LEU A 59 -0.51 1.40 5.50
CA LEU A 59 0.95 1.27 5.48
C LEU A 59 1.31 -0.19 5.18
N VAL A 60 2.24 -0.39 4.26
CA VAL A 60 2.80 -1.69 3.93
C VAL A 60 4.32 -1.56 3.95
N LYS A 61 5.00 -2.52 4.57
CA LYS A 61 6.45 -2.64 4.45
C LYS A 61 6.74 -3.51 3.24
N GLU A 62 7.47 -2.98 2.27
CA GLU A 62 8.00 -3.81 1.20
C GLU A 62 9.19 -4.61 1.76
N PRO A 63 9.15 -5.93 1.65
CA PRO A 63 10.26 -6.75 2.08
C PRO A 63 11.49 -6.58 1.17
N PRO A 64 12.67 -7.06 1.59
CA PRO A 64 13.79 -7.24 0.68
C PRO A 64 13.44 -8.27 -0.41
N HIS A 65 14.11 -8.19 -1.56
CA HIS A 65 13.89 -9.02 -2.75
C HIS A 65 13.93 -10.55 -2.47
N GLU A 66 14.56 -10.97 -1.38
CA GLU A 66 14.74 -12.38 -0.99
C GLU A 66 13.75 -12.87 0.08
N MET A 67 12.64 -12.17 0.32
CA MET A 67 11.67 -12.59 1.33
C MET A 67 10.53 -13.43 0.76
N LEU A 68 10.35 -14.63 1.30
CA LEU A 68 9.21 -15.50 1.00
C LEU A 68 8.03 -15.13 1.89
N VAL A 69 6.92 -14.70 1.28
CA VAL A 69 5.66 -14.43 2.00
C VAL A 69 4.71 -15.62 1.83
N LEU A 70 4.56 -16.43 2.88
CA LEU A 70 3.59 -17.52 2.89
C LEU A 70 2.18 -16.98 3.18
N LYS A 71 1.25 -17.16 2.22
CA LYS A 71 -0.16 -16.82 2.38
C LYS A 71 -0.98 -18.11 2.53
N ILE A 72 -1.46 -18.39 3.75
CA ILE A 72 -2.42 -19.47 3.99
C ILE A 72 -3.81 -18.96 3.64
N ILE A 73 -4.44 -19.55 2.64
CA ILE A 73 -5.85 -19.32 2.28
C ILE A 73 -6.64 -20.49 2.84
N ARG A 74 -7.62 -20.21 3.68
CA ARG A 74 -8.63 -21.18 4.15
C ARG A 74 -9.84 -21.13 3.25
#